data_AF-R0HJQ3-F1
#
_entry.id   AF-R0HJQ3-F1
#
_cell.length_a   1.000
_cell.length_b   1.000
_cell.length_c   1.000
_cell.angle_alpha   90.00
_cell.angle_beta   90.00
_cell.angle_gamma   90.00
#
_symmetry.space_group_name_H-M   'P 1'
#
loop_
_entity.id
_entity.type
_entity.pdbx_description
1 polymer ?
#
loop_
_entity_poly.entity_id
_entity_poly.type
_entity_poly.pdbx_seq_one_letter_code
_entity_poly.pdbx_strand_id
1 'polypeptide(L)'
;SFSYFSRKLETLNCKSEKMETRNRAIHLTEAMWEDIIARLPLRIIARLKLVSKTWKSTIESVYFRRLFVSMHQKSSASWSLIQYDGKDLISFHGCERWGLPKSLPLFIPPDFHVAKASSHGLVMLSDYDLDYCFVGSPVLRKWIKIPPAPDGESSSVFGLVSRVDDDGFVLGFKVVRLAKYRVTNNYVSSTLDLFLYSSETGIWTSKTIHCPYKITNFGSLTLNGTIYFNHLSEPGVLVAYDFYSESSDQFMVIPLPDHPNHRFKSALTTSQGFFMYIRTLAQSASNVFKAWRLNTDSSWQLLWDIRLPLLIGDYVPMAMHPFDSDTVYLWSRDYRHVVSCNLRTQNNLILGDGDHQDCFLNQSICEESMDEICDFEVCVRLLQLVPPRWMDLVPCPPKAEMMDTTSVLAYVVAMQETQWGGR
;
A
#
# COMPACT_ATOMS: atom_id res chain seq x y z
N SER A 1 -5.80 -16.88 30.68
CA SER A 1 -6.72 -15.73 30.87
C SER A 1 -7.70 -15.57 29.70
N PHE A 2 -7.24 -15.51 28.44
CA PHE A 2 -8.11 -15.30 27.26
C PHE A 2 -8.97 -16.51 26.84
N SER A 3 -8.50 -17.75 27.00
CA SER A 3 -9.33 -18.95 26.75
C SER A 3 -10.55 -19.02 27.67
N TYR A 4 -10.43 -18.46 28.88
CA TYR A 4 -11.52 -18.35 29.84
C TYR A 4 -12.55 -17.31 29.40
N PHE A 5 -12.12 -16.19 28.80
CA PHE A 5 -13.01 -15.15 28.26
C PHE A 5 -13.78 -15.65 27.02
N SER A 6 -13.10 -16.37 26.11
CA SER A 6 -13.73 -16.99 24.93
C SER A 6 -14.79 -18.03 25.32
N ARG A 7 -14.50 -18.90 26.30
CA ARG A 7 -15.49 -19.85 26.84
C ARG A 7 -16.65 -19.17 27.57
N LYS A 8 -16.40 -18.01 28.20
CA LYS A 8 -17.46 -17.20 28.85
C LYS A 8 -18.39 -16.56 27.82
N LEU A 9 -17.88 -16.20 26.63
CA LEU A 9 -18.69 -15.66 25.53
C LEU A 9 -19.55 -16.74 24.86
N GLU A 10 -19.02 -17.95 24.65
CA GLU A 10 -19.80 -19.09 24.13
C GLU A 10 -20.94 -19.49 25.09
N THR A 11 -20.70 -19.47 26.40
CA THR A 11 -21.73 -19.81 27.40
C THR A 11 -22.83 -18.77 27.54
N LEU A 12 -22.60 -17.53 27.12
CA LEU A 12 -23.62 -16.48 27.07
C LEU A 12 -24.54 -16.59 25.85
N ASN A 13 -24.04 -17.09 24.71
CA ASN A 13 -24.83 -17.21 23.48
C ASN A 13 -25.63 -18.53 23.39
N CYS A 14 -25.22 -19.57 24.14
CA CYS A 14 -25.81 -20.93 24.04
C CYS A 14 -26.91 -21.23 25.09
N LYS A 15 -27.28 -20.27 25.94
CA LYS A 15 -28.31 -20.48 26.98
C LYS A 15 -29.55 -19.62 26.74
N SER A 16 -30.34 -19.95 25.72
CA SER A 16 -31.70 -19.43 25.57
C SER A 16 -32.80 -20.43 25.95
N GLU A 17 -32.48 -21.61 26.52
CA GLU A 17 -33.52 -22.49 27.06
C GLU A 17 -33.09 -23.14 28.40
N LYS A 18 -33.84 -22.75 29.44
CA LYS A 18 -33.99 -23.38 30.77
C LYS A 18 -32.71 -23.66 31.58
N MET A 19 -32.38 -22.76 32.52
CA MET A 19 -32.04 -23.16 33.90
C MET A 19 -32.01 -21.96 34.86
N GLU A 20 -32.86 -22.02 35.88
CA GLU A 20 -32.77 -21.19 37.09
C GLU A 20 -31.48 -21.50 37.85
N THR A 21 -30.49 -20.62 37.74
CA THR A 21 -29.51 -20.42 38.80
C THR A 21 -29.01 -19.00 38.71
N ARG A 22 -28.96 -18.32 39.86
CA ARG A 22 -28.84 -16.88 40.07
C ARG A 22 -27.47 -16.30 39.64
N ASN A 23 -27.12 -16.40 38.37
CA ASN A 23 -26.18 -15.50 37.70
C ASN A 23 -27.05 -14.48 36.96
N ARG A 24 -26.93 -13.19 37.28
CA ARG A 24 -27.47 -12.13 36.42
C ARG A 24 -26.72 -12.22 35.08
N ALA A 25 -27.21 -13.05 34.16
CA ALA A 25 -26.79 -13.03 32.78
C ALA A 25 -27.19 -11.65 32.24
N ILE A 26 -26.19 -10.82 31.95
CA ILE A 26 -26.42 -9.55 31.28
C ILE A 26 -26.90 -9.94 29.88
N HIS A 27 -28.21 -9.80 29.64
CA HIS A 27 -28.78 -9.96 28.31
C HIS A 27 -28.40 -8.73 27.48
N LEU A 28 -27.25 -8.82 26.82
CA LEU A 28 -26.83 -7.87 25.80
C LEU A 28 -27.63 -8.18 24.52
N THR A 29 -28.15 -7.15 23.88
CA THR A 29 -28.79 -7.30 22.56
C THR A 29 -27.74 -7.61 21.50
N GLU A 30 -28.16 -8.16 20.35
CA GLU A 30 -27.24 -8.43 19.22
C GLU A 30 -26.48 -7.16 18.80
N ALA A 31 -27.17 -6.02 18.71
CA ALA A 31 -26.56 -4.74 18.39
C ALA A 31 -25.50 -4.30 19.42
N MET A 32 -25.70 -4.58 20.71
CA MET A 32 -24.69 -4.26 21.74
C MET A 32 -23.46 -5.16 21.60
N TRP A 33 -23.65 -6.43 21.25
CA TRP A 33 -22.52 -7.33 20.98
C TRP A 33 -21.73 -6.90 19.75
N GLU A 34 -22.42 -6.50 18.70
CA GLU A 34 -21.79 -5.98 17.49
C GLU A 34 -20.96 -4.73 17.78
N ASP A 35 -21.49 -3.76 18.55
CA ASP A 35 -20.75 -2.57 18.97
C ASP A 35 -19.51 -2.92 19.81
N ILE A 36 -19.64 -3.84 20.78
CA ILE A 36 -18.52 -4.26 21.62
C ILE A 36 -17.43 -4.92 20.77
N ILE A 37 -17.80 -5.82 19.86
CA ILE A 37 -16.83 -6.56 19.04
C ILE A 37 -16.21 -5.64 18.00
N ALA A 38 -16.97 -4.70 17.44
CA ALA A 38 -16.48 -3.73 16.47
C ALA A 38 -15.40 -2.79 17.03
N ARG A 39 -15.23 -2.71 18.36
CA ARG A 39 -14.15 -1.96 19.03
C ARG A 39 -12.90 -2.78 19.29
N LEU A 40 -12.95 -4.10 19.10
CA LEU A 40 -11.81 -4.98 19.34
C LEU A 40 -10.82 -4.92 18.15
N PRO A 41 -9.50 -5.08 18.39
CA PRO A 41 -8.54 -5.21 17.30
C PRO A 41 -8.90 -6.37 16.35
N LEU A 42 -8.66 -6.19 15.06
CA LEU A 42 -8.98 -7.18 14.02
C LEU A 42 -8.40 -8.56 14.34
N ARG A 43 -7.20 -8.65 14.90
CA ARG A 43 -6.62 -9.94 15.33
C ARG A 43 -7.52 -10.72 16.30
N ILE A 44 -8.26 -10.04 17.17
CA ILE A 44 -9.22 -10.69 18.08
C ILE A 44 -10.49 -11.06 17.31
N ILE A 45 -11.01 -10.15 16.49
CA ILE A 45 -12.19 -10.39 15.66
C ILE A 45 -11.96 -11.61 14.74
N ALA A 46 -10.77 -11.74 14.13
CA ALA A 46 -10.40 -12.88 13.29
C ALA A 46 -10.53 -14.21 14.03
N ARG A 47 -10.14 -14.23 15.31
CA ARG A 47 -10.26 -15.41 16.16
C ARG A 47 -11.73 -15.70 16.49
N LEU A 48 -12.53 -14.67 16.77
CA LEU A 48 -13.97 -14.81 17.03
C LEU A 48 -14.73 -15.42 15.84
N LYS A 49 -14.32 -15.10 14.60
CA LYS A 49 -14.86 -15.74 13.39
C LYS A 49 -14.70 -17.27 13.39
N LEU A 50 -13.70 -17.81 14.09
CA LEU A 50 -13.44 -19.25 14.16
C LEU A 50 -14.22 -19.96 15.28
N VAL A 51 -14.85 -19.20 16.18
CA VAL A 51 -15.51 -19.74 17.38
C VAL A 51 -16.91 -20.27 17.08
N SER A 52 -17.71 -19.56 16.26
CA SER A 52 -19.05 -20.03 15.87
C SER A 52 -19.47 -19.56 14.48
N LYS A 53 -20.39 -20.31 13.86
CA LYS A 53 -20.97 -19.95 12.55
C LYS A 53 -21.76 -18.64 12.62
N THR A 54 -22.45 -18.38 13.73
CA THR A 54 -23.19 -17.13 13.95
C THR A 54 -22.24 -15.95 13.99
N TRP A 55 -21.18 -16.01 14.82
CA TRP A 55 -20.17 -14.95 14.88
C TRP A 55 -19.51 -14.71 13.53
N LYS A 56 -19.17 -15.79 12.82
CA LYS A 56 -18.65 -15.69 11.47
C LYS A 56 -19.60 -14.92 10.54
N SER A 57 -20.88 -15.31 10.50
CA SER A 57 -21.89 -14.68 9.65
C SER A 57 -22.09 -13.20 9.99
N THR A 58 -22.14 -12.86 11.28
CA THR A 58 -22.28 -11.48 11.76
C THR A 58 -21.07 -10.63 11.37
N ILE A 59 -19.86 -11.11 11.66
CA ILE A 59 -18.62 -10.39 11.38
C ILE A 59 -18.39 -10.22 9.86
N GLU A 60 -18.78 -11.21 9.04
CA GLU A 60 -18.67 -11.14 7.58
C GLU A 60 -19.79 -10.30 6.93
N SER A 61 -20.79 -9.88 7.69
CA SER A 61 -21.87 -9.03 7.17
C SER A 61 -21.34 -7.66 6.72
N VAL A 62 -21.99 -7.08 5.71
CA VAL A 62 -21.68 -5.71 5.23
C VAL A 62 -21.88 -4.69 6.36
N TYR A 63 -22.92 -4.88 7.17
CA TYR A 63 -23.23 -4.00 8.29
C TYR A 63 -22.09 -3.94 9.32
N PHE A 64 -21.64 -5.10 9.80
CA PHE A 64 -20.57 -5.17 10.80
C PHE A 64 -19.25 -4.58 10.25
N ARG A 65 -18.94 -4.87 8.99
CA ARG A 65 -17.76 -4.32 8.31
C ARG A 65 -17.78 -2.79 8.29
N ARG A 66 -18.91 -2.19 7.89
CA ARG A 66 -19.09 -0.73 7.89
C ARG A 66 -19.03 -0.14 9.29
N LEU A 67 -19.64 -0.80 10.27
CA LEU A 67 -19.60 -0.40 11.68
C LEU A 67 -18.15 -0.35 12.18
N PHE A 68 -17.38 -1.41 11.94
CA PHE A 68 -15.96 -1.46 12.32
C PHE A 68 -15.15 -0.36 11.65
N VAL A 69 -15.27 -0.21 10.32
CA VAL A 69 -14.53 0.83 9.57
C VAL A 69 -14.85 2.22 10.10
N SER A 70 -16.11 2.50 10.40
CA SER A 70 -16.56 3.77 10.98
C SER A 70 -15.94 4.03 12.36
N MET A 71 -15.93 3.05 13.25
CA MET A 71 -15.35 3.19 14.60
C MET A 71 -13.83 3.40 14.57
N HIS A 72 -13.16 2.76 13.61
CA HIS A 72 -11.71 2.77 13.51
C HIS A 72 -11.16 3.78 12.49
N GLN A 73 -11.94 4.77 12.05
CA GLN A 73 -11.49 5.82 11.12
C GLN A 73 -10.24 6.55 11.64
N LYS A 74 -10.18 6.78 12.96
CA LYS A 74 -9.10 7.53 13.63
C LYS A 74 -8.08 6.64 14.35
N SER A 75 -8.25 5.32 14.35
CA SER A 75 -7.30 4.43 15.01
C SER A 75 -5.94 4.49 14.34
N SER A 76 -4.89 4.38 15.15
CA SER A 76 -3.53 4.26 14.64
C SER A 76 -3.42 3.07 13.69
N ALA A 77 -2.68 3.28 12.60
CA ALA A 77 -2.44 2.27 11.60
C ALA A 77 -0.94 2.12 11.42
N SER A 78 -0.47 0.88 11.43
CA SER A 78 0.89 0.57 10.99
C SER A 78 0.95 0.77 9.49
N TRP A 79 2.07 1.27 8.99
CA TRP A 79 2.36 1.38 7.57
C TRP A 79 3.87 1.59 7.41
N SER A 80 4.39 1.41 6.20
CA SER A 80 5.81 1.53 5.93
C SER A 80 6.08 2.27 4.62
N LEU A 81 7.23 2.93 4.57
CA LEU A 81 7.85 3.46 3.36
C LEU A 81 9.01 2.57 2.99
N ILE A 82 8.97 2.03 1.78
CA ILE A 82 10.00 1.16 1.25
C ILE A 82 10.49 1.66 -0.11
N GLN A 83 11.74 1.37 -0.44
CA GLN A 83 12.27 1.56 -1.78
C GLN A 83 11.81 0.41 -2.68
N TYR A 84 11.78 0.64 -4.00
CA TYR A 84 11.33 -0.35 -4.99
C TYR A 84 12.27 -1.55 -5.17
N ASP A 85 13.45 -1.51 -4.55
CA ASP A 85 14.38 -2.64 -4.39
C ASP A 85 14.09 -3.45 -3.12
N GLY A 86 12.98 -3.15 -2.41
CA GLY A 86 12.50 -3.86 -1.24
C GLY A 86 13.15 -3.48 0.09
N LYS A 87 14.03 -2.47 0.10
CA LYS A 87 14.63 -1.96 1.33
C LYS A 87 13.63 -1.12 2.11
N ASP A 88 13.45 -1.43 3.40
CA ASP A 88 12.61 -0.65 4.30
C ASP A 88 13.33 0.63 4.75
N LEU A 89 12.72 1.80 4.50
CA LEU A 89 13.24 3.06 5.02
C LEU A 89 12.63 3.33 6.40
N ILE A 90 11.31 3.40 6.46
CA ILE A 90 10.56 3.83 7.64
C ILE A 90 9.40 2.87 7.86
N SER A 91 9.22 2.44 9.10
CA SER A 91 8.14 1.53 9.49
C SER A 91 7.45 2.04 10.75
N PHE A 92 6.16 2.30 10.67
CA PHE A 92 5.32 2.69 11.80
C PHE A 92 4.60 1.46 12.38
N HIS A 93 4.67 1.31 13.70
CA HIS A 93 4.16 0.18 14.48
C HIS A 93 2.92 0.59 15.27
N GLY A 94 2.42 -0.29 16.15
CA GLY A 94 1.37 0.08 17.09
C GLY A 94 -0.02 0.24 16.46
N CYS A 95 -0.35 -0.55 15.43
CA CYS A 95 -1.69 -0.53 14.83
C CYS A 95 -2.74 -1.01 15.84
N GLU A 96 -3.49 -0.09 16.46
CA GLU A 96 -4.64 -0.42 17.31
C GLU A 96 -5.68 -1.22 16.54
N ARG A 97 -5.96 -0.78 15.30
CA ARG A 97 -6.97 -1.40 14.43
C ARG A 97 -6.70 -2.89 14.23
N TRP A 98 -5.45 -3.29 13.99
CA TRP A 98 -5.10 -4.69 13.78
C TRP A 98 -4.59 -5.40 15.03
N GLY A 99 -4.08 -4.68 16.02
CA GLY A 99 -3.35 -5.23 17.17
C GLY A 99 -2.02 -5.86 16.74
N LEU A 100 -1.31 -5.24 15.78
CA LEU A 100 -0.03 -5.74 15.28
C LEU A 100 1.12 -5.30 16.19
N PRO A 101 1.92 -6.24 16.72
CA PRO A 101 3.06 -5.92 17.57
C PRO A 101 4.32 -5.52 16.78
N LYS A 102 4.30 -5.62 15.44
CA LYS A 102 5.45 -5.50 14.53
C LYS A 102 5.05 -4.77 13.25
N SER A 103 6.03 -4.18 12.55
CA SER A 103 5.84 -3.52 11.25
C SER A 103 5.39 -4.47 10.13
N LEU A 104 4.82 -3.93 9.05
CA LEU A 104 4.36 -4.69 7.89
C LEU A 104 5.44 -5.49 7.16
N PRO A 105 6.65 -4.94 6.93
CA PRO A 105 7.69 -5.66 6.20
C PRO A 105 8.20 -6.90 6.93
N LEU A 106 8.08 -6.94 8.27
CA LEU A 106 8.38 -8.14 9.06
C LEU A 106 7.41 -9.30 8.78
N PHE A 107 6.31 -9.06 8.07
CA PHE A 107 5.41 -10.10 7.58
C PHE A 107 5.66 -10.46 6.11
N ILE A 108 6.54 -9.75 5.43
CA ILE A 108 7.07 -10.14 4.13
C ILE A 108 8.15 -11.20 4.39
N PRO A 109 8.10 -12.35 3.72
CA PRO A 109 9.12 -13.38 3.88
C PRO A 109 10.53 -12.83 3.56
N PRO A 110 11.52 -13.01 4.45
CA PRO A 110 12.82 -12.31 4.39
C PRO A 110 13.65 -12.67 3.15
N ASP A 111 13.49 -13.87 2.62
CA ASP A 111 14.20 -14.33 1.40
C ASP A 111 13.61 -13.69 0.13
N PHE A 112 12.46 -13.02 0.22
CA PHE A 112 11.91 -12.18 -0.84
C PHE A 112 12.38 -10.76 -0.64
N HIS A 113 13.53 -10.43 -1.20
CA HIS A 113 14.08 -9.09 -1.06
C HIS A 113 13.35 -8.01 -1.88
N VAL A 114 12.19 -8.27 -2.51
CA VAL A 114 11.56 -7.25 -3.37
C VAL A 114 10.03 -7.29 -3.38
N ALA A 115 9.44 -6.43 -2.55
CA ALA A 115 8.08 -5.96 -2.81
C ALA A 115 8.11 -5.00 -4.00
N LYS A 116 7.52 -5.44 -5.12
CA LYS A 116 7.56 -4.69 -6.40
C LYS A 116 6.43 -3.70 -6.56
N ALA A 117 5.27 -4.00 -5.96
CA ALA A 117 4.07 -3.19 -6.06
C ALA A 117 3.14 -3.47 -4.88
N SER A 118 2.27 -2.50 -4.56
CA SER A 118 1.21 -2.65 -3.57
C SER A 118 -0.08 -2.00 -4.06
N SER A 119 -1.21 -2.53 -3.62
CA SER A 119 -2.53 -1.96 -3.91
C SER A 119 -3.56 -2.40 -2.87
N HIS A 120 -4.14 -1.46 -2.13
CA HIS A 120 -5.16 -1.71 -1.08
C HIS A 120 -4.77 -2.79 -0.05
N GLY A 121 -3.50 -2.83 0.35
CA GLY A 121 -2.98 -3.79 1.33
C GLY A 121 -2.66 -5.18 0.78
N LEU A 122 -2.81 -5.38 -0.53
CA LEU A 122 -2.13 -6.44 -1.26
C LEU A 122 -0.72 -5.99 -1.61
N VAL A 123 0.21 -6.93 -1.56
CA VAL A 123 1.62 -6.75 -1.95
C VAL A 123 1.96 -7.81 -2.98
N MET A 124 2.70 -7.39 -3.99
CA MET A 124 3.27 -8.28 -4.99
C MET A 124 4.75 -8.50 -4.70
N LEU A 125 5.12 -9.77 -4.54
CA LEU A 125 6.49 -10.22 -4.36
C LEU A 125 6.97 -10.88 -5.65
N SER A 126 8.18 -10.53 -6.07
CA SER A 126 8.87 -11.16 -7.20
C SER A 126 10.35 -11.16 -6.89
N ASP A 127 11.01 -12.28 -7.14
CA ASP A 127 12.47 -12.33 -7.21
C ASP A 127 12.91 -11.74 -8.57
N TYR A 128 14.13 -11.19 -8.62
CA TYR A 128 14.75 -10.75 -9.88
C TYR A 128 15.18 -11.94 -10.74
N ASP A 129 15.57 -13.05 -10.11
CA ASP A 129 16.15 -14.22 -10.79
C ASP A 129 15.13 -15.32 -11.10
N LEU A 130 13.89 -15.18 -10.60
CA LEU A 130 12.84 -16.20 -10.72
C LEU A 130 11.61 -15.67 -11.46
N ASP A 131 11.07 -16.49 -12.36
CA ASP A 131 9.85 -16.18 -13.12
C ASP A 131 8.56 -16.21 -12.27
N TYR A 132 8.64 -16.56 -10.99
CA TYR A 132 7.48 -16.72 -10.11
C TYR A 132 7.16 -15.42 -9.38
N CYS A 133 5.88 -15.07 -9.40
CA CYS A 133 5.34 -13.91 -8.71
C CYS A 133 4.30 -14.37 -7.69
N PHE A 134 4.24 -13.70 -6.54
CA PHE A 134 3.22 -13.94 -5.52
C PHE A 134 2.47 -12.66 -5.24
N VAL A 135 1.15 -12.76 -5.08
CA VAL A 135 0.31 -11.65 -4.61
C VAL A 135 -0.38 -12.09 -3.34
N GLY A 136 -0.36 -11.25 -2.32
CA GLY A 136 -0.96 -11.60 -1.05
C GLY A 136 -1.07 -10.45 -0.07
N SER A 137 -1.61 -10.76 1.10
CA SER A 137 -1.65 -9.85 2.22
C SER A 137 -0.61 -10.28 3.26
N PRO A 138 0.44 -9.46 3.51
CA PRO A 138 1.43 -9.75 4.54
C PRO A 138 0.78 -9.94 5.91
N VAL A 139 -0.22 -9.13 6.23
CA VAL A 139 -0.93 -9.16 7.52
C VAL A 139 -1.70 -10.46 7.71
N LEU A 140 -2.37 -10.94 6.66
CA LEU A 140 -3.10 -12.20 6.70
C LEU A 140 -2.19 -13.42 6.54
N ARG A 141 -0.94 -13.23 6.09
CA ARG A 141 0.02 -14.30 5.76
C ARG A 141 -0.56 -15.27 4.74
N LYS A 142 -1.28 -14.72 3.77
CA LYS A 142 -1.97 -15.46 2.71
C LYS A 142 -1.51 -14.93 1.37
N TRP A 143 -1.09 -15.86 0.52
CA TRP A 143 -0.41 -15.58 -0.74
C TRP A 143 -0.95 -16.49 -1.82
N ILE A 144 -0.97 -15.97 -3.04
CA ILE A 144 -1.34 -16.72 -4.23
C ILE A 144 -0.13 -16.69 -5.16
N LYS A 145 0.30 -17.87 -5.60
CA LYS A 145 1.28 -17.97 -6.67
C LYS A 145 0.60 -17.60 -7.99
N ILE A 146 1.16 -16.61 -8.67
CA ILE A 146 0.72 -16.20 -9.98
C ILE A 146 1.34 -17.16 -11.01
N PRO A 147 0.54 -17.74 -11.93
CA PRO A 147 1.08 -18.61 -12.96
C PRO A 147 2.05 -17.81 -13.85
N PRO A 148 3.07 -18.47 -14.45
CA PRO A 148 3.97 -17.81 -15.40
C PRO A 148 3.19 -17.12 -16.53
N ALA A 149 3.72 -15.99 -17.01
CA ALA A 149 3.16 -15.30 -18.16
C ALA A 149 3.33 -16.15 -19.43
N PRO A 150 2.48 -15.97 -20.47
CA PRO A 150 2.55 -16.74 -21.71
C PRO A 150 3.94 -16.75 -22.39
N ASP A 151 4.68 -15.63 -22.33
CA ASP A 151 6.04 -15.52 -22.90
C ASP A 151 7.16 -15.66 -21.86
N GLY A 152 6.87 -16.31 -20.72
CA GLY A 152 7.83 -16.74 -19.69
C GLY A 152 8.86 -15.68 -19.29
N GLU A 153 10.09 -15.85 -19.79
CA GLU A 153 11.32 -15.18 -19.38
C GLU A 153 11.50 -13.74 -19.90
N SER A 154 10.73 -13.32 -20.91
CA SER A 154 10.93 -11.99 -21.55
C SER A 154 10.10 -10.86 -20.95
N SER A 155 9.16 -11.18 -20.05
CA SER A 155 8.23 -10.20 -19.49
C SER A 155 8.66 -9.73 -18.10
N SER A 156 8.69 -8.42 -17.89
CA SER A 156 9.03 -7.84 -16.59
C SER A 156 7.77 -7.49 -15.79
N VAL A 157 7.89 -7.53 -14.47
CA VAL A 157 6.85 -7.02 -13.57
C VAL A 157 6.63 -5.53 -13.82
N PHE A 158 5.38 -5.14 -14.06
CA PHE A 158 5.01 -3.76 -14.37
C PHE A 158 4.15 -3.10 -13.30
N GLY A 159 3.24 -3.84 -12.67
CA GLY A 159 2.44 -3.32 -11.56
C GLY A 159 1.38 -4.28 -11.03
N LEU A 160 0.79 -3.90 -9.89
CA LEU A 160 -0.34 -4.60 -9.24
C LEU A 160 -1.46 -3.60 -9.05
N VAL A 161 -2.64 -3.87 -9.62
CA VAL A 161 -3.81 -2.98 -9.52
C VAL A 161 -5.00 -3.72 -8.91
N SER A 162 -5.62 -3.17 -7.88
CA SER A 162 -6.85 -3.74 -7.30
C SER A 162 -8.08 -2.89 -7.57
N ARG A 163 -9.21 -3.59 -7.72
CA ARG A 163 -10.55 -3.01 -7.76
C ARG A 163 -11.18 -3.16 -6.38
N VAL A 164 -11.84 -2.10 -5.94
CA VAL A 164 -12.52 -2.06 -4.63
C VAL A 164 -14.00 -1.74 -4.76
N ASP A 165 -14.79 -2.08 -3.75
CA ASP A 165 -16.17 -1.61 -3.59
C ASP A 165 -16.22 -0.19 -2.98
N ASP A 166 -17.44 0.32 -2.79
CA ASP A 166 -17.70 1.66 -2.22
C ASP A 166 -17.12 1.85 -0.81
N ASP A 167 -16.89 0.76 -0.08
CA ASP A 167 -16.34 0.77 1.27
C ASP A 167 -14.80 0.62 1.26
N GLY A 168 -14.19 0.43 0.09
CA GLY A 168 -12.76 0.29 -0.12
C GLY A 168 -12.23 -1.14 0.08
N PHE A 169 -13.11 -2.15 0.02
CA PHE A 169 -12.72 -3.56 0.11
C PHE A 169 -12.33 -4.14 -1.23
N VAL A 170 -11.26 -4.94 -1.26
CA VAL A 170 -10.74 -5.52 -2.49
C VAL A 170 -11.69 -6.58 -3.04
N LEU A 171 -12.23 -6.33 -4.23
CA LEU A 171 -13.07 -7.26 -4.98
C LEU A 171 -12.24 -8.19 -5.87
N GLY A 172 -11.12 -7.67 -6.39
CA GLY A 172 -10.24 -8.37 -7.29
C GLY A 172 -8.96 -7.60 -7.54
N PHE A 173 -7.97 -8.26 -8.13
CA PHE A 173 -6.74 -7.63 -8.57
C PHE A 173 -6.35 -8.10 -9.97
N LYS A 174 -5.55 -7.28 -10.63
CA LYS A 174 -4.82 -7.65 -11.84
C LYS A 174 -3.32 -7.50 -11.61
N VAL A 175 -2.57 -8.48 -12.08
CA VAL A 175 -1.11 -8.37 -12.22
C VAL A 175 -0.81 -7.94 -13.63
N VAL A 176 -0.03 -6.88 -13.76
CA VAL A 176 0.39 -6.32 -15.04
C VAL A 176 1.86 -6.68 -15.24
N ARG A 177 2.16 -7.36 -16.34
CA ARG A 177 3.54 -7.62 -16.81
C ARG A 177 3.75 -6.96 -18.16
N LEU A 178 4.92 -6.34 -18.34
CA LEU A 178 5.34 -5.71 -19.58
C LEU A 178 6.02 -6.77 -20.43
N ALA A 179 5.41 -7.13 -21.55
CA ALA A 179 5.95 -8.07 -22.51
C ALA A 179 6.98 -7.38 -23.42
N LYS A 180 6.59 -6.25 -24.02
CA LYS A 180 7.46 -5.48 -24.93
C LYS A 180 7.20 -3.99 -24.80
N TYR A 181 8.29 -3.23 -24.87
CA TYR A 181 8.26 -1.78 -24.91
C TYR A 181 8.84 -1.28 -26.22
N ARG A 182 8.05 -0.54 -26.99
CA ARG A 182 8.48 0.04 -28.28
C ARG A 182 8.31 1.54 -28.25
N VAL A 183 9.39 2.27 -28.50
CA VAL A 183 9.36 3.73 -28.63
C VAL A 183 9.17 4.07 -30.10
N THR A 184 8.42 5.14 -30.41
CA THR A 184 8.28 5.62 -31.78
C THR A 184 9.60 6.20 -32.31
N ASN A 185 9.78 6.23 -33.63
CA ASN A 185 11.03 6.68 -34.26
C ASN A 185 11.44 8.13 -33.89
N ASN A 186 10.47 8.98 -33.54
CA ASN A 186 10.72 10.35 -33.07
C ASN A 186 11.03 10.43 -31.56
N TYR A 187 11.06 9.30 -30.84
CA TYR A 187 11.31 9.20 -29.39
C TYR A 187 10.32 9.95 -28.49
N VAL A 188 9.17 10.37 -29.04
CA VAL A 188 8.17 11.15 -28.31
C VAL A 188 7.19 10.25 -27.56
N SER A 189 6.75 9.15 -28.18
CA SER A 189 5.67 8.31 -27.66
C SER A 189 6.08 6.85 -27.55
N SER A 190 5.27 6.03 -26.90
CA SER A 190 5.60 4.62 -26.69
C SER A 190 4.40 3.69 -26.77
N THR A 191 4.66 2.43 -27.12
CA THR A 191 3.70 1.35 -27.17
C THR A 191 4.14 0.26 -26.20
N LEU A 192 3.21 -0.19 -25.36
CA LEU A 192 3.43 -1.21 -24.35
C LEU A 192 2.58 -2.41 -24.71
N ASP A 193 3.20 -3.55 -24.96
CA ASP A 193 2.53 -4.84 -25.00
C ASP A 193 2.54 -5.43 -23.59
N LEU A 194 1.37 -5.78 -23.07
CA LEU A 194 1.15 -6.16 -21.68
C LEU A 194 0.49 -7.53 -21.58
N PHE A 195 0.87 -8.28 -20.55
CA PHE A 195 0.10 -9.42 -20.04
C PHE A 195 -0.64 -9.01 -18.78
N LEU A 196 -1.94 -9.33 -18.73
CA LEU A 196 -2.84 -9.01 -17.64
C LEU A 196 -3.42 -10.29 -17.06
N TYR A 197 -2.98 -10.65 -15.87
CA TYR A 197 -3.60 -11.72 -15.09
C TYR A 197 -4.75 -11.15 -14.28
N SER A 198 -5.91 -11.81 -14.28
CA SER A 198 -7.05 -11.43 -13.44
C SER A 198 -7.25 -12.43 -12.31
N SER A 199 -7.42 -11.95 -11.08
CA SER A 199 -7.76 -12.80 -9.93
C SER A 199 -9.16 -13.42 -10.04
N GLU A 200 -10.04 -12.83 -10.85
CA GLU A 200 -11.43 -13.29 -11.01
C GLU A 200 -11.52 -14.53 -11.88
N THR A 201 -10.72 -14.56 -12.96
CA THR A 201 -10.74 -15.66 -13.94
C THR A 201 -9.55 -16.61 -13.76
N GLY A 202 -8.46 -16.14 -13.15
CA GLY A 202 -7.20 -16.87 -13.05
C GLY A 202 -6.46 -17.01 -14.38
N ILE A 203 -6.80 -16.19 -15.38
CA ILE A 203 -6.29 -16.30 -16.76
C ILE A 203 -5.49 -15.05 -17.13
N TRP A 204 -4.42 -15.25 -17.93
CA TRP A 204 -3.67 -14.19 -18.59
C TRP A 204 -4.37 -13.74 -19.88
N THR A 205 -4.44 -12.43 -20.08
CA THR A 205 -4.87 -11.80 -21.35
C THR A 205 -3.77 -10.90 -21.87
N SER A 206 -3.73 -10.68 -23.19
CA SER A 206 -2.74 -9.79 -23.82
C SER A 206 -3.41 -8.49 -24.22
N LYS A 207 -2.72 -7.36 -24.03
CA LYS A 207 -3.22 -6.03 -24.39
C LYS A 207 -2.09 -5.14 -24.86
N THR A 208 -2.29 -4.40 -25.94
CA THR A 208 -1.35 -3.37 -26.40
C THR A 208 -1.95 -2.00 -26.09
N ILE A 209 -1.19 -1.13 -25.45
CA ILE A 209 -1.60 0.23 -25.12
C ILE A 209 -0.59 1.25 -25.67
N HIS A 210 -1.09 2.42 -26.06
CA HIS A 210 -0.28 3.49 -26.64
C HIS A 210 -0.19 4.68 -25.69
N CYS A 211 1.00 4.92 -25.16
CA CYS A 211 1.28 6.06 -24.32
C CYS A 211 1.73 7.24 -25.20
N PRO A 212 1.10 8.43 -25.06
CA PRO A 212 1.46 9.61 -25.85
C PRO A 212 2.88 10.12 -25.57
N TYR A 213 3.48 9.67 -24.45
CA TYR A 213 4.84 10.02 -24.06
C TYR A 213 5.74 8.78 -23.95
N LYS A 214 7.04 8.95 -24.18
CA LYS A 214 8.04 7.92 -23.89
C LYS A 214 8.20 7.82 -22.38
N ILE A 215 7.94 6.65 -21.82
CA ILE A 215 8.25 6.36 -20.42
C ILE A 215 9.75 6.13 -20.30
N THR A 216 10.41 6.92 -19.45
CA THR A 216 11.87 6.86 -19.25
C THR A 216 12.25 6.02 -18.03
N ASN A 217 11.35 5.88 -17.06
CA ASN A 217 11.50 5.00 -15.91
C ASN A 217 10.13 4.43 -15.50
N PHE A 218 10.05 3.10 -15.33
CA PHE A 218 8.81 2.37 -15.05
C PHE A 218 8.39 2.33 -13.57
N GLY A 219 9.15 2.98 -12.67
CA GLY A 219 8.64 3.29 -11.34
C GLY A 219 7.26 3.93 -11.48
N SER A 220 6.29 3.51 -10.67
CA SER A 220 4.91 3.97 -10.82
C SER A 220 4.17 3.87 -9.50
N LEU A 221 3.17 4.71 -9.32
CA LEU A 221 2.28 4.64 -8.17
C LEU A 221 0.94 4.05 -8.60
N THR A 222 0.37 3.16 -7.79
CA THR A 222 -0.94 2.58 -8.08
C THR A 222 -1.99 3.10 -7.11
N LEU A 223 -3.16 3.46 -7.64
CA LEU A 223 -4.34 3.79 -6.85
C LEU A 223 -5.61 3.44 -7.63
N ASN A 224 -6.57 2.77 -6.99
CA ASN A 224 -7.92 2.49 -7.52
C ASN A 224 -7.92 1.97 -8.97
N GLY A 225 -7.23 0.84 -9.22
CA GLY A 225 -7.19 0.26 -10.57
C GLY A 225 -6.27 0.97 -11.58
N THR A 226 -5.74 2.14 -11.23
CA THR A 226 -4.97 3.00 -12.13
C THR A 226 -3.49 3.03 -11.76
N ILE A 227 -2.62 2.97 -12.76
CA ILE A 227 -1.17 3.18 -12.60
C ILE A 227 -0.78 4.56 -13.12
N TYR A 228 0.03 5.27 -12.35
CA TYR A 228 0.48 6.64 -12.60
C TYR A 228 1.99 6.70 -12.87
N PHE A 229 2.38 7.37 -13.96
CA PHE A 229 3.77 7.53 -14.42
C PHE A 229 4.13 9.01 -14.60
N ASN A 230 5.20 9.47 -13.97
CA ASN A 230 5.71 10.85 -14.08
C ASN A 230 7.14 10.95 -14.64
N HIS A 231 7.77 9.82 -14.97
CA HIS A 231 9.06 9.80 -15.64
C HIS A 231 8.86 9.61 -17.13
N LEU A 232 8.67 10.74 -17.80
CA LEU A 232 8.34 10.81 -19.20
C LEU A 232 9.42 11.59 -19.95
N SER A 233 9.39 11.51 -21.28
CA SER A 233 10.16 12.41 -22.14
C SER A 233 9.75 13.88 -21.96
N GLU A 234 8.50 14.13 -21.56
CA GLU A 234 7.98 15.46 -21.28
C GLU A 234 8.01 15.75 -19.76
N PRO A 235 8.77 16.76 -19.31
CA PRO A 235 8.79 17.13 -17.89
C PRO A 235 7.47 17.77 -17.47
N GLY A 236 7.11 17.63 -16.19
CA GLY A 236 5.91 18.29 -15.65
C GLY A 236 4.59 17.66 -16.05
N VAL A 237 4.63 16.49 -16.69
CA VAL A 237 3.45 15.73 -17.05
C VAL A 237 3.42 14.44 -16.28
N LEU A 238 2.23 14.07 -15.82
CA LEU A 238 1.89 12.77 -15.29
C LEU A 238 0.97 12.09 -16.30
N VAL A 239 1.19 10.81 -16.61
CA VAL A 239 0.22 10.00 -17.34
C VAL A 239 -0.34 8.89 -16.47
N ALA A 240 -1.60 8.57 -16.66
CA ALA A 240 -2.29 7.55 -15.89
C ALA A 240 -3.05 6.60 -16.82
N TYR A 241 -3.07 5.31 -16.48
CA TYR A 241 -3.80 4.28 -17.24
C TYR A 241 -4.66 3.43 -16.29
N ASP A 242 -5.97 3.40 -16.54
CA ASP A 242 -6.93 2.60 -15.77
C ASP A 242 -7.06 1.20 -16.38
N PHE A 243 -6.68 0.18 -15.62
CA PHE A 243 -6.71 -1.22 -16.04
C PHE A 243 -8.08 -1.90 -15.89
N TYR A 244 -9.07 -1.20 -15.34
CA TYR A 244 -10.46 -1.66 -15.24
C TYR A 244 -11.43 -0.86 -16.10
N SER A 245 -10.97 0.21 -16.77
CA SER A 245 -11.80 0.95 -17.71
C SER A 245 -12.22 0.06 -18.88
N GLU A 246 -13.54 -0.03 -19.11
CA GLU A 246 -14.14 -0.70 -20.27
C GLU A 246 -14.40 0.28 -21.43
N SER A 247 -14.27 1.59 -21.17
CA SER A 247 -14.74 2.64 -22.08
C SER A 247 -13.63 3.33 -22.87
N SER A 248 -12.37 3.21 -22.43
CA SER A 248 -11.23 3.90 -23.05
C SER A 248 -9.93 3.14 -22.85
N ASP A 249 -9.20 2.95 -23.95
CA ASP A 249 -7.83 2.42 -23.96
C ASP A 249 -6.77 3.54 -24.02
N GLN A 250 -7.15 4.76 -23.69
CA GLN A 250 -6.26 5.93 -23.73
C GLN A 250 -5.66 6.25 -22.36
N PHE A 251 -4.42 6.72 -22.37
CA PHE A 251 -3.81 7.32 -21.20
C PHE A 251 -4.47 8.67 -20.89
N MET A 252 -4.71 8.93 -19.60
CA MET A 252 -5.01 10.26 -19.10
C MET A 252 -3.71 11.06 -19.01
N VAL A 253 -3.68 12.23 -19.61
CA VAL A 253 -2.54 13.17 -19.54
C VAL A 253 -2.88 14.26 -18.54
N ILE A 254 -2.08 14.36 -17.48
CA ILE A 254 -2.34 15.18 -16.30
C ILE A 254 -1.16 16.11 -16.10
N PRO A 255 -1.27 17.41 -16.45
CA PRO A 255 -0.23 18.39 -16.16
C PRO A 255 0.00 18.51 -14.65
N LEU A 256 1.25 18.52 -14.20
CA LEU A 256 1.58 18.76 -12.80
C LEU A 256 1.44 20.25 -12.47
N PRO A 257 0.84 20.60 -11.31
CA PRO A 257 0.68 21.98 -10.92
C PRO A 257 2.05 22.62 -10.58
N ASP A 258 2.16 23.93 -10.78
CA ASP A 258 3.36 24.73 -10.50
C ASP A 258 4.64 24.24 -11.23
N HIS A 259 4.51 23.67 -12.44
CA HIS A 259 5.62 23.44 -13.36
C HIS A 259 5.73 24.65 -14.32
N PRO A 260 6.82 25.46 -14.47
CA PRO A 260 8.25 25.30 -14.11
C PRO A 260 8.96 26.54 -13.46
N ASN A 261 10.19 26.36 -12.89
CA ASN A 261 11.41 27.11 -13.32
C ASN A 261 12.75 26.64 -12.70
N HIS A 262 12.90 26.21 -11.44
CA HIS A 262 14.21 25.74 -10.91
C HIS A 262 14.06 24.79 -9.71
N ARG A 263 14.95 23.78 -9.58
CA ARG A 263 15.31 23.01 -8.36
C ARG A 263 14.20 22.72 -7.32
N PHE A 264 12.99 22.37 -7.76
CA PHE A 264 11.90 22.05 -6.84
C PHE A 264 11.89 20.57 -6.49
N LYS A 265 12.03 20.28 -5.20
CA LYS A 265 11.98 18.93 -4.65
C LYS A 265 10.52 18.51 -4.49
N SER A 266 10.17 17.37 -5.06
CA SER A 266 8.78 16.91 -5.11
C SER A 266 8.66 15.42 -4.87
N ALA A 267 7.48 14.98 -4.44
CA ALA A 267 7.15 13.58 -4.29
C ALA A 267 5.73 13.28 -4.76
N LEU A 268 5.51 12.05 -5.21
CA LEU A 268 4.19 11.48 -5.45
C LEU A 268 3.88 10.48 -4.35
N THR A 269 2.70 10.59 -3.76
CA THR A 269 2.29 9.81 -2.59
C THR A 269 0.78 9.62 -2.59
N THR A 270 0.27 8.87 -1.63
CA THR A 270 -1.15 8.72 -1.37
C THR A 270 -1.47 9.15 0.06
N SER A 271 -2.62 9.78 0.25
CA SER A 271 -3.15 10.11 1.57
C SER A 271 -4.67 10.06 1.55
N GLN A 272 -5.26 9.40 2.54
CA GLN A 272 -6.71 9.26 2.73
C GLN A 272 -7.43 8.69 1.50
N GLY A 273 -6.75 7.85 0.70
CA GLY A 273 -7.30 7.26 -0.52
C GLY A 273 -7.23 8.17 -1.75
N PHE A 274 -6.54 9.30 -1.66
CA PHE A 274 -6.30 10.20 -2.79
C PHE A 274 -4.85 10.16 -3.24
N PHE A 275 -4.65 10.40 -4.53
CA PHE A 275 -3.35 10.63 -5.12
C PHE A 275 -2.90 12.06 -4.81
N MET A 276 -1.68 12.19 -4.31
CA MET A 276 -1.13 13.44 -3.80
C MET A 276 0.17 13.79 -4.52
N TYR A 277 0.29 15.05 -4.92
CA TYR A 277 1.54 15.65 -5.33
C TYR A 277 2.00 16.63 -4.27
N ILE A 278 3.21 16.49 -3.77
CA ILE A 278 3.75 17.35 -2.72
C ILE A 278 5.09 17.94 -3.12
N ARG A 279 5.35 19.16 -2.66
CA ARG A 279 6.58 19.89 -2.99
C ARG A 279 7.09 20.70 -1.81
N THR A 280 8.40 20.86 -1.78
CA THR A 280 9.09 21.84 -0.95
C THR A 280 9.89 22.79 -1.82
N LEU A 281 9.91 24.06 -1.42
CA LEU A 281 10.74 25.10 -2.00
C LEU A 281 11.59 25.71 -0.88
N ALA A 282 12.90 25.54 -1.00
CA ALA A 282 13.85 26.27 -0.16
C ALA A 282 13.86 27.75 -0.52
N GLN A 283 13.52 28.60 0.45
CA GLN A 283 13.75 30.04 0.37
C GLN A 283 14.76 30.45 1.44
N SER A 284 15.37 31.63 1.28
CA SER A 284 16.47 32.11 2.14
C SER A 284 16.16 32.16 3.64
N ALA A 285 14.89 32.26 4.04
CA ALA A 285 14.47 32.34 5.44
C ALA A 285 13.50 31.23 5.89
N SER A 286 12.93 30.44 4.98
CA SER A 286 11.98 29.37 5.31
C SER A 286 11.74 28.45 4.11
N ASN A 287 11.35 27.21 4.36
CA ASN A 287 10.77 26.37 3.31
C ASN A 287 9.30 26.72 3.05
N VAL A 288 8.85 26.68 1.80
CA VAL A 288 7.42 26.66 1.45
C VAL A 288 7.03 25.24 1.09
N PHE A 289 5.99 24.73 1.73
CA PHE A 289 5.42 23.43 1.42
C PHE A 289 4.08 23.60 0.71
N LYS A 290 3.91 22.84 -0.38
CA LYS A 290 2.65 22.75 -1.09
C LYS A 290 2.22 21.31 -1.30
N ALA A 291 0.92 21.07 -1.22
CA ALA A 291 0.32 19.77 -1.52
C ALA A 291 -0.94 19.93 -2.34
N TRP A 292 -1.05 19.12 -3.39
CA TRP A 292 -2.22 19.02 -4.24
C TRP A 292 -2.79 17.61 -4.21
N ARG A 293 -4.12 17.54 -4.22
CA ARG A 293 -4.89 16.33 -4.38
C ARG A 293 -5.37 16.22 -5.82
N LEU A 294 -5.25 15.04 -6.42
CA LEU A 294 -5.86 14.74 -7.71
C LEU A 294 -7.34 14.35 -7.50
N ASN A 295 -8.23 15.02 -8.21
CA ASN A 295 -9.65 14.73 -8.24
C ASN A 295 -10.00 13.65 -9.28
N THR A 296 -11.22 13.12 -9.20
CA THR A 296 -11.72 12.09 -10.12
C THR A 296 -11.84 12.57 -11.57
N ASP A 297 -12.02 13.88 -11.77
CA ASP A 297 -12.03 14.52 -13.09
C ASP A 297 -10.62 14.85 -13.62
N SER A 298 -9.58 14.31 -12.98
CA SER A 298 -8.16 14.56 -13.29
C SER A 298 -7.71 16.02 -13.07
N SER A 299 -8.47 16.83 -12.35
CA SER A 299 -8.06 18.18 -11.93
C SER A 299 -7.26 18.15 -10.62
N TRP A 300 -6.35 19.10 -10.45
CA TRP A 300 -5.61 19.29 -9.21
C TRP A 300 -6.33 20.27 -8.29
N GLN A 301 -6.51 19.87 -7.03
CA GLN A 301 -6.97 20.73 -5.94
C GLN A 301 -5.80 21.03 -5.00
N LEU A 302 -5.44 22.30 -4.84
CA LEU A 302 -4.48 22.72 -3.82
C LEU A 302 -5.09 22.53 -2.42
N LEU A 303 -4.41 21.76 -1.56
CA LEU A 303 -4.82 21.53 -0.17
C LEU A 303 -3.98 22.32 0.83
N TRP A 304 -2.68 22.42 0.58
CA TRP A 304 -1.73 23.10 1.45
C TRP A 304 -0.86 24.06 0.65
N ASP A 305 -0.71 25.28 1.17
CA ASP A 305 0.29 26.26 0.75
C ASP A 305 0.73 27.03 2.00
N ILE A 306 1.82 26.55 2.62
CA ILE A 306 2.25 27.03 3.94
C ILE A 306 3.75 27.25 4.00
N ARG A 307 4.18 28.18 4.85
CA ARG A 307 5.61 28.34 5.19
C ARG A 307 5.93 27.45 6.39
N LEU A 308 7.10 26.82 6.35
CA LEU A 308 7.68 25.99 7.39
C LEU A 308 8.93 26.68 7.93
N PRO A 309 8.78 27.69 8.82
CA PRO A 309 9.91 28.51 9.30
C PRO A 309 10.88 27.74 10.19
N LEU A 310 10.42 26.67 10.84
CA LEU A 310 11.26 25.82 11.71
C LEU A 310 12.08 24.79 10.93
N LEU A 311 11.80 24.60 9.64
CA LEU A 311 12.54 23.70 8.77
C LEU A 311 13.42 24.56 7.87
N ILE A 312 14.53 25.05 8.42
CA ILE A 312 15.53 25.84 7.69
C ILE A 312 16.53 24.87 7.06
N GLY A 313 16.82 25.06 5.77
CA GLY A 313 17.73 24.19 5.01
C GLY A 313 17.03 23.38 3.94
N ASP A 314 17.69 22.33 3.49
CA ASP A 314 17.34 21.62 2.27
C ASP A 314 16.50 20.36 2.53
N TYR A 315 15.18 20.54 2.65
CA TYR A 315 14.22 19.48 2.94
C TYR A 315 13.57 18.91 1.67
N VAL A 316 13.65 17.60 1.47
CA VAL A 316 13.03 16.86 0.37
C VAL A 316 11.73 16.20 0.88
N PRO A 317 10.58 16.33 0.20
CA PRO A 317 9.40 15.58 0.60
C PRO A 317 9.56 14.10 0.30
N MET A 318 9.14 13.24 1.23
CA MET A 318 9.17 11.78 1.05
C MET A 318 7.76 11.24 0.79
N ALA A 319 6.82 11.53 1.69
CA ALA A 319 5.43 11.06 1.61
C ALA A 319 4.51 11.86 2.54
N MET A 320 3.20 11.81 2.27
CA MET A 320 2.19 12.21 3.26
C MET A 320 1.78 11.01 4.09
N HIS A 321 1.31 11.23 5.31
CA HIS A 321 0.77 10.15 6.12
C HIS A 321 -0.48 9.56 5.42
N PRO A 322 -0.58 8.22 5.28
CA PRO A 322 -1.63 7.59 4.47
C PRO A 322 -3.04 7.78 5.00
N PHE A 323 -3.20 8.16 6.27
CA PHE A 323 -4.51 8.35 6.92
C PHE A 323 -4.74 9.77 7.46
N ASP A 324 -3.71 10.60 7.48
CA ASP A 324 -3.76 11.95 8.03
C ASP A 324 -3.15 12.92 7.02
N SER A 325 -4.00 13.68 6.34
CA SER A 325 -3.58 14.68 5.36
C SER A 325 -2.85 15.86 6.00
N ASP A 326 -2.85 15.97 7.34
CA ASP A 326 -2.18 17.03 8.06
C ASP A 326 -0.72 16.66 8.38
N THR A 327 -0.28 15.41 8.18
CA THR A 327 1.08 14.97 8.53
C THR A 327 1.90 14.63 7.29
N VAL A 328 3.11 15.17 7.20
CA VAL A 328 4.07 14.93 6.10
C VAL A 328 5.43 14.49 6.62
N TYR A 329 6.13 13.65 5.84
CA TYR A 329 7.48 13.19 6.11
C TYR A 329 8.46 13.82 5.14
N LEU A 330 9.50 14.44 5.69
CA LEU A 330 10.51 15.20 4.96
C LEU A 330 11.91 14.69 5.32
N TRP A 331 12.78 14.57 4.33
CA TRP A 331 14.20 14.26 4.51
C TRP A 331 15.02 15.55 4.55
N SER A 332 15.79 15.77 5.61
CA SER A 332 16.77 16.84 5.66
C SER A 332 18.07 16.39 5.00
N ARG A 333 18.47 17.04 3.90
CA ARG A 333 19.76 16.75 3.24
C ARG A 333 20.94 17.28 4.06
N ASP A 334 20.76 18.44 4.71
CA ASP A 334 21.80 19.10 5.50
C ASP A 334 22.11 18.33 6.78
N TYR A 335 21.06 17.87 7.46
CA TYR A 335 21.17 17.25 8.77
C TYR A 335 21.00 15.73 8.77
N ARG A 336 20.84 15.12 7.58
CA ARG A 336 20.74 13.67 7.37
C ARG A 336 19.73 13.00 8.31
N HIS A 337 18.50 13.50 8.39
CA HIS A 337 17.46 12.87 9.21
C HIS A 337 16.08 13.04 8.60
N VAL A 338 15.13 12.21 9.05
CA VAL A 338 13.72 12.31 8.66
C VAL A 338 12.95 13.13 9.70
N VAL A 339 12.12 14.06 9.24
CA VAL A 339 11.21 14.84 10.06
C VAL A 339 9.76 14.50 9.72
N SER A 340 8.96 14.20 10.74
CA SER A 340 7.51 14.24 10.67
C SER A 340 7.04 15.65 11.02
N CYS A 341 6.24 16.28 10.15
CA CYS A 341 5.72 17.62 10.32
C CYS A 341 4.18 17.58 10.27
N ASN A 342 3.53 18.11 11.30
CA ASN A 342 2.09 18.38 11.24
C ASN A 342 1.88 19.77 10.62
N LEU A 343 1.28 19.81 9.43
CA LEU A 343 1.05 21.01 8.62
C LEU A 343 0.09 22.01 9.28
N ARG A 344 -0.82 21.56 10.16
CA ARG A 344 -1.78 22.43 10.86
C ARG A 344 -1.18 23.09 12.09
N THR A 345 -0.50 22.31 12.94
CA THR A 345 0.10 22.80 14.19
C THR A 345 1.53 23.32 14.00
N GLN A 346 2.17 22.96 12.89
CA GLN A 346 3.59 23.18 12.60
C GLN A 346 4.55 22.51 13.59
N ASN A 347 4.06 21.52 14.35
CA ASN A 347 4.89 20.71 15.21
C ASN A 347 5.74 19.75 14.36
N ASN A 348 7.04 19.73 14.62
CA ASN A 348 8.00 18.89 13.93
C ASN A 348 8.60 17.89 14.91
N LEU A 349 8.86 16.68 14.42
CA LEU A 349 9.44 15.59 15.19
C LEU A 349 10.50 14.90 14.34
N ILE A 350 11.72 14.75 14.87
CA ILE A 350 12.79 14.00 14.21
C ILE A 350 12.57 12.52 14.48
N LEU A 351 12.50 11.71 13.43
CA LEU A 351 12.36 10.26 13.55
C LEU A 351 13.73 9.60 13.77
N GLY A 352 13.80 8.55 14.60
CA GLY A 352 14.99 7.73 14.79
C GLY A 352 15.82 8.04 16.06
N ASP A 353 15.51 9.11 16.79
CA ASP A 353 16.06 9.32 18.13
C ASP A 353 15.26 8.46 19.14
N GLY A 354 15.95 7.85 20.10
CA GLY A 354 15.56 6.62 20.83
C GLY A 354 14.27 6.61 21.67
N ASP A 355 13.39 7.60 21.52
CA ASP A 355 12.16 7.79 22.29
C ASP A 355 10.87 7.31 21.60
N HIS A 356 10.92 6.91 20.32
CA HIS A 356 9.72 6.48 19.59
C HIS A 356 9.56 4.96 19.56
N GLN A 357 8.81 4.43 20.55
CA GLN A 357 8.45 3.00 20.59
C GLN A 357 7.62 2.54 19.37
N ASP A 358 6.99 3.47 18.66
CA ASP A 358 6.04 3.18 17.59
C ASP A 358 6.60 3.38 16.17
N CYS A 359 7.90 3.66 16.00
CA CYS A 359 8.50 3.84 14.68
C CYS A 359 9.93 3.29 14.62
N PHE A 360 10.25 2.61 13.52
CA PHE A 360 11.60 2.18 13.16
C PHE A 360 12.05 2.93 11.91
N LEU A 361 13.23 3.54 11.98
CA LEU A 361 13.92 4.19 10.86
C LEU A 361 15.21 3.43 10.58
N ASN A 362 15.36 2.93 9.36
CA ASN A 362 16.65 2.41 8.90
C ASN A 362 17.47 3.57 8.33
N GLN A 363 18.22 4.24 9.22
CA GLN A 363 18.95 5.45 8.89
C GLN A 363 19.92 5.26 7.70
N SER A 364 20.71 4.19 7.70
CA SER A 364 21.71 3.95 6.65
C SER A 364 21.08 3.71 5.29
N ILE A 365 19.99 2.93 5.23
CA ILE A 365 19.25 2.70 3.99
C ILE A 365 18.62 4.01 3.54
N CYS A 366 17.99 4.76 4.45
CA CYS A 366 17.36 6.03 4.11
C CYS A 366 18.36 7.04 3.55
N GLU A 367 19.56 7.13 4.12
CA GLU A 367 20.64 7.97 3.60
C GLU A 367 21.05 7.55 2.18
N GLU A 368 21.33 6.26 1.96
CA GLU A 368 21.68 5.70 0.65
C GLU A 368 20.60 5.99 -0.39
N SER A 369 19.34 5.66 -0.08
CA SER A 369 18.20 5.89 -0.97
C SER A 369 18.01 7.36 -1.31
N MET A 370 18.10 8.23 -0.29
CA MET A 370 17.84 9.65 -0.49
C MET A 370 18.98 10.33 -1.24
N ASP A 371 20.24 9.94 -1.04
CA ASP A 371 21.36 10.44 -1.84
C ASP A 371 21.17 10.08 -3.33
N GLU A 372 20.84 8.82 -3.63
CA GLU A 372 20.56 8.39 -5.00
C GLU A 372 19.45 9.24 -5.65
N ILE A 373 18.30 9.38 -4.99
CA ILE A 373 17.17 10.16 -5.54
C ILE A 373 17.51 11.64 -5.68
N CYS A 374 18.28 12.16 -4.72
CA CYS A 374 18.67 13.56 -4.65
C CYS A 374 19.62 13.98 -5.77
N ASP A 375 20.53 13.10 -6.16
CA ASP A 375 21.55 13.35 -7.19
C ASP A 375 20.95 13.43 -8.60
N PHE A 376 19.85 12.71 -8.85
CA PHE A 376 19.16 12.74 -10.15
C PHE A 376 18.16 13.89 -10.30
N GLU A 377 18.00 14.77 -9.29
CA GLU A 377 16.96 15.82 -9.23
C GLU A 377 15.55 15.30 -9.57
N VAL A 378 15.29 14.05 -9.18
CA VAL A 378 14.09 13.31 -9.53
C VAL A 378 12.98 13.52 -8.49
N CYS A 379 11.73 13.46 -8.95
CA CYS A 379 10.57 13.36 -8.07
C CYS A 379 10.64 12.07 -7.22
N VAL A 380 10.66 12.22 -5.89
CA VAL A 380 10.72 11.11 -4.93
C VAL A 380 9.50 10.22 -5.09
N ARG A 381 9.75 8.91 -5.17
CA ARG A 381 8.72 7.88 -5.23
C ARG A 381 9.13 6.73 -4.33
N LEU A 382 8.36 6.54 -3.26
CA LEU A 382 8.51 5.46 -2.31
C LEU A 382 7.22 4.66 -2.29
N LEU A 383 7.32 3.35 -2.09
CA LEU A 383 6.15 2.49 -1.98
C LEU A 383 5.57 2.60 -0.56
N GLN A 384 4.33 3.06 -0.46
CA GLN A 384 3.59 3.07 0.79
C GLN A 384 2.90 1.73 1.01
N LEU A 385 3.42 0.93 1.94
CA LEU A 385 2.77 -0.29 2.38
C LEU A 385 1.79 0.03 3.49
N VAL A 386 0.51 -0.16 3.19
CA VAL A 386 -0.59 0.11 4.12
C VAL A 386 -1.38 -1.19 4.35
N PRO A 387 -1.76 -1.58 5.58
CA PRO A 387 -2.55 -2.77 5.85
C PRO A 387 -3.92 -2.64 5.18
N PRO A 388 -4.56 -3.77 4.81
CA PRO A 388 -5.95 -3.71 4.39
C PRO A 388 -6.82 -3.14 5.52
N ARG A 389 -7.93 -2.49 5.14
CA ARG A 389 -8.87 -1.91 6.11
C ARG A 389 -9.60 -2.97 6.94
N TRP A 390 -9.64 -4.21 6.43
CA TRP A 390 -10.39 -5.32 6.99
C TRP A 390 -9.72 -6.67 6.66
N MET A 391 -10.21 -7.75 7.28
CA MET A 391 -9.68 -9.11 7.16
C MET A 391 -10.33 -9.93 6.03
N ASP A 392 -10.67 -9.28 4.92
CA ASP A 392 -11.21 -10.02 3.78
C ASP A 392 -10.15 -10.95 3.20
N LEU A 393 -10.62 -12.07 2.67
CA LEU A 393 -9.75 -13.04 2.02
C LEU A 393 -9.10 -12.37 0.80
N VAL A 394 -7.83 -12.70 0.57
CA VAL A 394 -7.15 -12.31 -0.67
C VAL A 394 -7.96 -12.91 -1.84
N PRO A 395 -8.37 -12.11 -2.84
CA PRO A 395 -9.14 -12.61 -3.98
C PRO A 395 -8.41 -13.78 -4.64
N CYS A 396 -9.04 -14.95 -4.67
CA CYS A 396 -8.42 -16.17 -5.14
C CYS A 396 -9.23 -16.77 -6.29
N PRO A 397 -8.63 -16.97 -7.48
CA PRO A 397 -9.32 -17.66 -8.55
C PRO A 397 -9.67 -19.10 -8.16
N PRO A 398 -10.73 -19.69 -8.74
CA PRO A 398 -11.26 -21.00 -8.32
C PRO A 398 -10.26 -22.17 -8.37
N LYS A 399 -9.23 -22.06 -9.22
CA LYS A 399 -8.21 -23.10 -9.44
C LYS A 399 -6.86 -22.78 -8.78
N ALA A 400 -6.73 -21.61 -8.16
CA ALA A 400 -5.49 -21.21 -7.54
C ALA A 400 -5.42 -21.71 -6.09
N GLU A 401 -4.23 -22.15 -5.68
CA GLU A 401 -3.99 -22.58 -4.31
C GLU A 401 -3.53 -21.39 -3.46
N MET A 402 -4.15 -21.24 -2.28
CA MET A 402 -3.77 -20.25 -1.30
C MET A 402 -2.66 -20.80 -0.40
N MET A 403 -1.50 -20.16 -0.44
CA MET A 403 -0.33 -20.53 0.34
C MET A 403 -0.23 -19.68 1.60
N ASP A 404 0.31 -20.25 2.68
CA ASP A 404 0.78 -19.45 3.82
C ASP A 404 2.24 -18.99 3.61
N THR A 405 2.71 -18.06 4.44
CA THR A 405 4.08 -17.52 4.32
C THR A 405 5.15 -18.61 4.43
N THR A 406 4.94 -19.66 5.22
CA THR A 406 5.91 -20.75 5.39
C THR A 406 5.98 -21.62 4.14
N SER A 407 4.84 -21.93 3.52
CA SER A 407 4.79 -22.64 2.23
C SER A 407 5.44 -21.83 1.11
N VAL A 408 5.24 -20.51 1.09
CA VAL A 408 5.88 -19.62 0.10
C VAL A 408 7.40 -19.62 0.25
N LEU A 409 7.91 -19.53 1.49
CA LEU A 409 9.35 -19.63 1.77
C LEU A 409 9.92 -20.99 1.35
N ALA A 410 9.28 -22.08 1.75
CA ALA A 410 9.72 -23.43 1.38
C ALA A 410 9.74 -23.63 -0.14
N TYR A 411 8.75 -23.07 -0.84
CA TYR A 411 8.72 -23.10 -2.30
C TYR A 411 9.92 -22.36 -2.90
N VAL A 412 10.24 -21.15 -2.42
CA VAL A 412 11.38 -20.38 -2.95
C VAL A 412 12.72 -21.06 -2.69
N VAL A 413 12.94 -21.53 -1.46
CA VAL A 413 14.18 -22.25 -1.11
C VAL A 413 14.37 -23.46 -2.04
N ALA A 414 13.32 -24.26 -2.26
CA ALA A 414 13.39 -25.40 -3.16
C ALA A 414 13.70 -25.00 -4.63
N MET A 415 13.19 -23.85 -5.09
CA MET A 415 13.48 -23.36 -6.44
C MET A 415 14.91 -22.82 -6.58
N GLN A 416 15.43 -22.14 -5.55
CA GLN A 416 16.82 -21.66 -5.54
C GLN A 416 17.80 -22.84 -5.53
N GLU A 417 17.53 -23.88 -4.73
CA GLU A 417 18.33 -25.11 -4.70
C GLU A 417 18.36 -25.83 -6.05
N THR A 418 17.22 -25.90 -6.76
CA THR A 418 17.15 -26.55 -8.08
C THR A 418 17.86 -25.76 -9.18
N GLN A 419 17.86 -24.43 -9.13
CA GLN A 419 18.62 -23.59 -10.08
C GLN A 419 20.14 -23.60 -9.81
N TRP A 420 20.57 -23.65 -8.54
CA TRP A 420 21.99 -23.63 -8.18
C TRP A 420 22.65 -25.02 -8.14
N GLY A 421 21.89 -26.09 -7.87
CA GLY A 421 22.37 -27.47 -7.91
C GLY A 421 22.56 -28.04 -9.32
N GLY A 422 22.14 -27.31 -10.36
CA GLY A 422 22.27 -27.70 -11.77
C GLY A 422 23.42 -27.03 -12.52
N ARG A 423 24.32 -26.31 -11.84
CA ARG A 423 25.53 -25.70 -12.44
C ARG A 423 26.79 -26.51 -12.17
#